data_AF-N4UB04-F1
#
_entry.id   AF-N4UB04-F1
#
_cell.length_a   1.000
_cell.length_b   1.000
_cell.length_c   1.000
_cell.angle_alpha   90.00
_cell.angle_beta   90.00
_cell.angle_gamma   90.00
#
_symmetry.space_group_name_H-M   'P 1'
#
loop_
_entity.id
_entity.type
_entity.pdbx_description
1 polymer ?
#
loop_
_entity_poly.entity_id
_entity_poly.type
_entity_poly.pdbx_seq_one_letter_code
_entity_poly.pdbx_strand_id
1 'polypeptide(L)'
;MLLSGRIQNPIGDYGMTVFNNKKGQEPVFLGVSKQMIQDGTAWVGSTIDYRQQSELRLKFETLTNQISEWLQSYEYIGPAGADVLEDADGFHVVDLNVRTTGSCYLPLLRKHFTNRELYIESSFSTDVQQRDEFLDMFKAEFQDGRMCVISWYEDQEKGSSLAELVIGGEDDDRLKELMDRVNEMSKSVTF
;
A
#
# COMPACT_ATOMS: atom_id res chain seq x y z
N MET A 1 4.76 -11.77 26.05
CA MET A 1 3.70 -12.25 25.14
C MET A 1 2.60 -11.22 25.15
N LEU A 2 2.32 -10.58 24.02
CA LEU A 2 1.12 -9.75 23.84
C LEU A 2 0.01 -10.69 23.35
N LEU A 3 -1.09 -10.77 24.09
CA LEU A 3 -2.30 -11.47 23.67
C LEU A 3 -3.36 -10.41 23.43
N SER A 4 -3.69 -10.17 22.16
CA SER A 4 -4.81 -9.32 21.77
C SER A 4 -6.05 -10.17 21.54
N GLY A 5 -7.23 -9.61 21.81
CA GLY A 5 -8.49 -10.23 21.44
C GLY A 5 -8.61 -10.33 19.92
N ARG A 6 -9.21 -11.42 19.42
CA ARG A 6 -9.50 -11.56 17.99
C ARG A 6 -10.67 -10.65 17.62
N ILE A 7 -10.45 -9.75 16.67
CA ILE A 7 -11.51 -8.96 16.04
C ILE A 7 -12.35 -9.90 15.16
N GLN A 8 -13.66 -9.91 15.38
CA GLN A 8 -14.59 -10.77 14.67
C GLN A 8 -15.32 -9.99 13.60
N ASN A 9 -15.43 -10.57 12.39
CA ASN A 9 -16.17 -10.00 11.27
C ASN A 9 -15.67 -8.59 10.86
N PRO A 10 -14.38 -8.41 10.55
CA PRO A 10 -13.90 -7.14 10.03
C PRO A 10 -14.64 -6.80 8.72
N ILE A 11 -15.12 -5.57 8.63
CA ILE A 11 -15.76 -4.99 7.44
C ILE A 11 -14.77 -4.16 6.61
N GLY A 12 -13.60 -3.86 7.15
CA GLY A 12 -12.53 -3.15 6.46
C GLY A 12 -11.15 -3.54 6.98
N ASP A 13 -10.17 -3.52 6.08
CA ASP A 13 -8.76 -3.80 6.35
C ASP A 13 -7.90 -2.77 5.58
N TYR A 14 -7.25 -1.90 6.33
CA TYR A 14 -6.70 -0.66 5.82
C TYR A 14 -5.25 -0.46 6.24
N GLY A 15 -4.45 0.05 5.30
CA GLY A 15 -3.13 0.63 5.55
C GLY A 15 -3.24 2.15 5.56
N MET A 16 -3.18 2.77 6.74
CA MET A 16 -3.16 4.22 6.86
C MET A 16 -1.72 4.73 6.80
N THR A 17 -1.47 5.80 6.05
CA THR A 17 -0.18 6.49 6.00
C THR A 17 -0.36 7.96 6.40
N VAL A 18 0.43 8.39 7.38
CA VAL A 18 0.41 9.76 7.93
C VAL A 18 1.83 10.29 8.10
N PHE A 19 1.99 11.61 8.00
CA PHE A 19 3.20 12.29 8.46
C PHE A 19 2.90 13.03 9.76
N ASN A 20 3.56 12.63 10.84
CA ASN A 20 3.43 13.28 12.14
C ASN A 20 4.33 14.52 12.21
N ASN A 21 3.73 15.64 12.61
CA ASN A 21 4.42 16.92 12.80
C ASN A 21 4.83 17.14 14.27
N LYS A 22 5.41 18.31 14.54
CA LYS A 22 5.76 18.75 15.90
C LYS A 22 4.51 18.85 16.77
N LYS A 23 4.70 18.73 18.09
CA LYS A 23 3.64 18.89 19.08
C LYS A 23 2.81 20.16 18.82
N GLY A 24 1.49 19.99 18.74
CA GLY A 24 0.54 21.09 18.51
C GLY A 24 0.38 21.51 17.05
N GLN A 25 0.97 20.77 16.09
CA GLN A 25 0.70 20.90 14.67
C GLN A 25 -0.12 19.71 14.20
N GLU A 26 -1.09 19.97 13.32
CA GLU A 26 -1.91 18.93 12.72
C GLU A 26 -1.05 17.93 11.92
N PRO A 27 -1.36 16.63 11.97
CA PRO A 27 -0.71 15.64 11.11
C PRO A 27 -1.05 15.87 9.64
N VAL A 28 -0.17 15.43 8.74
CA VAL A 28 -0.48 15.36 7.30
C VAL A 28 -1.02 13.97 6.99
N PHE A 29 -2.32 13.87 6.74
CA PHE A 29 -2.91 12.69 6.13
C PHE A 29 -2.35 12.51 4.71
N LEU A 30 -1.67 11.38 4.47
CA LEU A 30 -1.13 11.07 3.15
C LEU A 30 -2.09 10.19 2.35
N GLY A 31 -2.62 9.12 2.95
CA GLY A 31 -3.62 8.28 2.31
C GLY A 31 -3.98 7.04 3.12
N VAL A 32 -5.01 6.34 2.65
CA VAL A 32 -5.45 5.04 3.13
C VAL A 32 -5.53 4.07 1.95
N SER A 33 -4.81 2.96 2.02
CA SER A 33 -4.93 1.81 1.12
C SER A 33 -5.82 0.73 1.75
N LYS A 34 -6.37 -0.15 0.91
CA LYS A 34 -6.92 -1.44 1.32
C LYS A 34 -5.79 -2.47 1.27
N GLN A 35 -5.69 -3.31 2.30
CA GLN A 35 -4.70 -4.38 2.33
C GLN A 35 -5.15 -5.53 1.41
N MET A 36 -4.19 -6.14 0.70
CA MET A 36 -4.43 -7.36 -0.08
C MET A 36 -3.87 -8.55 0.68
N ILE A 37 -4.74 -9.48 1.06
CA ILE A 37 -4.37 -10.70 1.76
C ILE A 37 -4.67 -11.90 0.86
N GLN A 38 -3.64 -12.69 0.55
CA GLN A 38 -3.76 -13.97 -0.14
C GLN A 38 -3.96 -15.10 0.88
N ASP A 39 -4.88 -16.02 0.54
CA ASP A 39 -5.22 -17.22 1.33
C ASP A 39 -5.52 -16.94 2.82
N GLY A 40 -5.99 -15.73 3.12
CA GLY A 40 -6.36 -15.28 4.47
C GLY A 40 -5.20 -15.17 5.46
N THR A 41 -3.94 -15.30 5.02
CA THR A 41 -2.79 -15.39 5.92
C THR A 41 -1.58 -14.56 5.49
N ALA A 42 -1.41 -14.31 4.19
CA ALA A 42 -0.25 -13.61 3.69
C ALA A 42 -0.61 -12.24 3.10
N TRP A 43 0.07 -11.20 3.59
CA TRP A 43 0.01 -9.90 2.95
C TRP A 43 0.76 -9.98 1.61
N VAL A 44 0.09 -9.60 0.52
CA VAL A 44 0.68 -9.62 -0.83
C VAL A 44 0.73 -8.25 -1.47
N GLY A 45 0.20 -7.23 -0.81
CA GLY A 45 0.26 -5.87 -1.31
C GLY A 45 -0.85 -4.95 -0.79
N SER A 46 -1.03 -3.83 -1.46
CA SER A 46 -2.01 -2.81 -1.10
C SER A 46 -2.61 -2.15 -2.34
N THR A 47 -3.88 -1.79 -2.26
CA THR A 47 -4.57 -1.02 -3.31
C THR A 47 -5.04 0.33 -2.77
N ILE A 48 -4.76 1.42 -3.49
CA ILE A 48 -5.24 2.76 -3.17
C ILE A 48 -6.15 3.27 -4.30
N ASP A 49 -7.35 3.77 -3.94
CA ASP A 49 -8.22 4.51 -4.87
C ASP A 49 -8.15 6.00 -4.53
N TYR A 50 -7.60 6.78 -5.45
CA TYR A 50 -7.39 8.23 -5.29
C TYR A 50 -8.67 9.04 -5.22
N ARG A 51 -9.78 8.51 -5.74
CA ARG A 51 -11.10 9.17 -5.74
C ARG A 51 -11.75 9.08 -4.36
N GLN A 52 -11.46 8.01 -3.61
CA GLN A 52 -12.03 7.75 -2.29
C GLN A 52 -11.28 8.49 -1.15
N GLN A 53 -10.06 9.00 -1.41
CA GLN A 53 -9.20 9.55 -0.34
C GLN A 53 -9.79 10.75 0.39
N SER A 54 -10.65 11.55 -0.24
CA SER A 54 -11.31 12.68 0.44
C SER A 54 -12.31 12.19 1.49
N GLU A 55 -13.11 11.18 1.18
CA GLU A 55 -14.06 10.56 2.10
C GLU A 55 -13.33 9.78 3.19
N LEU A 56 -12.32 9.00 2.80
CA LEU A 56 -11.49 8.25 3.74
C LEU A 56 -10.74 9.15 4.72
N ARG A 57 -10.26 10.32 4.28
CA ARG A 57 -9.66 11.32 5.18
C ARG A 57 -10.62 11.74 6.29
N LEU A 58 -11.88 12.03 5.94
CA LEU A 58 -12.90 12.41 6.93
C LEU A 58 -13.23 11.24 7.86
N LYS A 59 -13.39 10.04 7.29
CA LYS A 59 -13.65 8.81 8.03
C LYS A 59 -12.55 8.49 9.05
N PHE A 60 -11.28 8.71 8.70
CA PHE A 60 -10.11 8.41 9.53
C PHE A 60 -9.60 9.60 10.36
N GLU A 61 -10.26 10.77 10.32
CA GLU A 61 -9.76 12.01 10.94
C GLU A 61 -9.49 11.83 12.44
N THR A 62 -10.49 11.33 13.19
CA THR A 62 -10.36 11.09 14.63
C THR A 62 -9.21 10.14 14.97
N LEU A 63 -9.07 9.04 14.22
CA LEU A 63 -8.01 8.06 14.45
C LEU A 63 -6.63 8.63 14.12
N THR A 64 -6.53 9.40 13.02
CA THR A 64 -5.30 10.09 12.61
C THR A 64 -4.82 11.04 13.69
N ASN A 65 -5.74 11.81 14.27
CA ASN A 65 -5.43 12.76 15.34
C ASN A 65 -4.99 12.04 16.61
N GLN A 66 -5.67 10.97 17.03
CA GLN A 66 -5.28 10.17 18.19
C GLN A 66 -3.88 9.56 18.05
N ILE A 67 -3.57 8.99 16.89
CA ILE A 67 -2.23 8.44 16.60
C ILE A 67 -1.19 9.57 16.62
N SER A 68 -1.49 10.71 16.00
CA SER A 68 -0.59 11.87 15.96
C SER A 68 -0.30 12.43 17.35
N GLU A 69 -1.33 12.65 18.18
CA GLU A 69 -1.19 13.12 19.55
C GLU A 69 -0.34 12.18 20.39
N TRP A 70 -0.57 10.87 20.27
CA TRP A 70 0.22 9.87 20.96
C TRP A 70 1.70 9.94 20.52
N LEU A 71 1.98 9.98 19.22
CA LEU A 71 3.36 10.09 18.70
C LEU A 71 4.04 11.40 19.10
N GLN A 72 3.31 12.53 19.08
CA GLN A 72 3.81 13.83 19.51
C GLN A 72 4.16 13.85 21.01
N SER A 73 3.49 13.03 21.84
CA SER A 73 3.84 12.90 23.25
C SER A 73 5.23 12.29 23.48
N TYR A 74 5.75 11.55 22.48
CA TYR A 74 7.11 11.03 22.43
C TYR A 74 8.05 11.89 21.57
N GLU A 75 7.63 13.11 21.20
CA GLU A 75 8.39 14.03 20.35
C GLU A 75 8.74 13.46 18.96
N TYR A 76 8.04 12.42 18.50
CA TYR A 76 8.28 11.81 17.19
C TYR A 76 7.81 12.75 16.07
N ILE A 77 8.64 12.95 15.05
CA ILE A 77 8.32 13.71 13.85
C ILE A 77 8.76 12.87 12.66
N GLY A 78 7.85 12.58 11.74
CA GLY A 78 8.15 11.73 10.59
C GLY A 78 6.96 10.90 10.12
N PRO A 79 7.18 10.05 9.10
CA PRO A 79 6.14 9.16 8.60
C PRO A 79 5.78 8.08 9.63
N ALA A 80 4.52 7.72 9.67
CA ALA A 80 4.04 6.53 10.36
C ALA A 80 2.97 5.86 9.50
N GLY A 81 2.93 4.54 9.53
CA GLY A 81 1.83 3.76 9.01
C GLY A 81 1.08 3.06 10.13
N ALA A 82 -0.19 2.77 9.93
CA ALA A 82 -0.99 1.97 10.83
C ALA A 82 -1.81 0.94 10.05
N ASP A 83 -1.78 -0.30 10.52
CA ASP A 83 -2.67 -1.35 10.02
C ASP A 83 -3.94 -1.31 10.87
N VAL A 84 -5.07 -1.06 10.21
CA VAL A 84 -6.34 -0.77 10.86
C VAL A 84 -7.41 -1.71 10.35
N LEU A 85 -8.00 -2.47 11.26
CA LEU A 85 -9.24 -3.18 10.99
C LEU A 85 -10.44 -2.33 11.41
N GLU A 86 -11.50 -2.42 10.64
CA GLU A 86 -12.79 -1.82 10.98
C GLU A 86 -13.82 -2.94 11.19
N ASP A 87 -14.61 -2.86 12.25
CA ASP A 87 -15.78 -3.69 12.49
C ASP A 87 -17.01 -2.82 12.78
N ALA A 88 -18.10 -3.43 13.29
CA ALA A 88 -19.32 -2.70 13.63
C ALA A 88 -19.15 -1.72 14.81
N ASP A 89 -18.15 -1.92 15.66
CA ASP A 89 -17.88 -1.11 16.85
C ASP A 89 -16.89 0.03 16.56
N GLY A 90 -16.07 -0.09 15.52
CA GLY A 90 -15.23 0.99 14.99
C GLY A 90 -13.87 0.53 14.49
N PHE A 91 -12.87 1.39 14.66
CA PHE A 91 -11.50 1.12 14.23
C PHE A 91 -10.64 0.49 15.32
N HIS A 92 -9.82 -0.47 14.90
CA HIS A 92 -8.85 -1.17 15.72
C HIS A 92 -7.47 -1.08 15.07
N VAL A 93 -6.53 -0.39 15.71
CA VAL A 93 -5.13 -0.36 15.28
C VAL A 93 -4.48 -1.68 15.67
N VAL A 94 -4.13 -2.50 14.69
CA VAL A 94 -3.50 -3.81 14.90
C VAL A 94 -1.98 -3.69 14.99
N ASP A 95 -1.40 -2.81 14.16
CA ASP A 95 0.02 -2.50 14.18
C ASP A 95 0.25 -1.00 13.90
N LEU A 96 1.20 -0.40 14.62
CA LEU A 96 1.62 0.99 14.42
C LEU A 96 3.09 1.01 14.03
N ASN A 97 3.32 1.20 12.74
CA ASN A 97 4.63 1.23 12.11
C ASN A 97 5.19 2.66 12.10
N VAL A 98 5.93 3.02 13.15
CA VAL A 98 6.55 4.36 13.32
C VAL A 98 7.82 4.50 12.47
N ARG A 99 7.63 4.46 11.14
CA ARG A 99 8.67 4.51 10.10
C ARG A 99 8.02 4.73 8.73
N THR A 100 8.85 4.88 7.70
CA THR A 100 8.40 4.70 6.31
C THR A 100 7.96 3.24 6.12
N THR A 101 6.69 3.03 5.79
CA THR A 101 6.13 1.70 5.47
C THR A 101 6.36 1.35 4.01
N GLY A 102 6.23 0.06 3.68
CA GLY A 102 6.29 -0.43 2.31
C GLY A 102 5.22 0.22 1.42
N SER A 103 4.05 0.57 1.95
CA SER A 103 2.98 1.24 1.21
C SER A 103 3.07 2.78 1.20
N CYS A 104 4.07 3.39 1.87
CA CYS A 104 4.15 4.84 2.05
C CYS A 104 4.28 5.60 0.71
N TYR A 105 4.84 4.96 -0.32
CA TYR A 105 4.96 5.58 -1.64
C TYR A 105 3.63 5.68 -2.40
N LEU A 106 2.63 4.82 -2.10
CA LEU A 106 1.33 4.81 -2.79
C LEU A 106 0.70 6.23 -2.80
N PRO A 107 0.45 6.89 -1.65
CA PRO A 107 -0.11 8.24 -1.67
C PRO A 107 0.81 9.29 -2.30
N LEU A 108 2.13 9.07 -2.32
CA LEU A 108 3.10 9.99 -2.91
C LEU A 108 3.09 9.94 -4.45
N LEU A 109 2.67 8.82 -5.04
CA LEU A 109 2.55 8.64 -6.49
C LEU A 109 1.24 9.19 -7.08
N ARG A 110 0.32 9.69 -6.24
CA ARG A 110 -0.99 10.22 -6.65
C ARG A 110 -0.96 11.05 -7.93
N LYS A 111 -0.13 12.10 -7.95
CA LYS A 111 -0.07 13.02 -9.12
C LYS A 111 0.44 12.33 -10.38
N HIS A 112 1.35 11.36 -10.26
CA HIS A 112 1.87 10.62 -11.40
C HIS A 112 0.74 9.83 -12.08
N PHE A 113 -0.07 9.12 -11.31
CA PHE A 113 -1.17 8.32 -11.83
C PHE A 113 -2.38 9.15 -12.24
N THR A 114 -2.83 10.09 -11.41
CA THR A 114 -4.05 10.87 -11.73
C THR A 114 -3.87 11.79 -12.93
N ASN A 115 -2.65 12.27 -13.22
CA ASN A 115 -2.38 13.04 -14.44
C ASN A 115 -2.50 12.19 -15.72
N ARG A 116 -2.56 10.85 -15.59
CA ARG A 116 -2.74 9.87 -16.66
C ARG A 116 -4.12 9.23 -16.64
N GLU A 117 -5.06 9.78 -15.86
CA GLU A 117 -6.40 9.24 -15.69
C GLU A 117 -6.43 7.81 -15.08
N LEU A 118 -5.37 7.44 -14.37
CA LEU A 118 -5.27 6.21 -13.58
C LEU A 118 -5.63 6.56 -12.13
N TYR A 119 -6.71 5.97 -11.63
CA TYR A 119 -7.33 6.37 -10.36
C TYR A 119 -7.17 5.34 -9.26
N ILE A 120 -6.92 4.08 -9.62
CA ILE A 120 -6.69 2.99 -8.69
C ILE A 120 -5.28 2.44 -8.93
N GLU A 121 -4.54 2.22 -7.87
CA GLU A 121 -3.17 1.72 -7.92
C GLU A 121 -3.03 0.52 -6.99
N SER A 122 -2.29 -0.50 -7.44
CA SER A 122 -1.88 -1.63 -6.61
C SER A 122 -0.36 -1.74 -6.53
N SER A 123 0.13 -1.98 -5.32
CA SER A 123 1.51 -2.31 -4.99
C SER A 123 1.60 -3.77 -4.59
N PHE A 124 2.57 -4.49 -5.14
CA PHE A 124 2.86 -5.87 -4.75
C PHE A 124 4.26 -6.30 -5.17
N SER A 125 4.78 -7.30 -4.47
CA SER A 125 6.03 -7.97 -4.79
C SER A 125 5.82 -9.13 -5.76
N THR A 126 6.77 -9.33 -6.66
CA THR A 126 6.72 -10.38 -7.69
C THR A 126 8.10 -11.01 -7.93
N ASP A 127 8.14 -12.34 -8.07
CA ASP A 127 9.34 -13.07 -8.47
C ASP A 127 9.49 -13.04 -10.00
N VAL A 128 10.54 -12.39 -10.48
CA VAL A 128 10.87 -12.26 -11.90
C VAL A 128 12.11 -13.09 -12.25
N GLN A 129 11.94 -14.16 -13.02
CA GLN A 129 13.06 -15.03 -13.41
C GLN A 129 13.97 -14.38 -14.46
N GLN A 130 13.39 -13.79 -15.50
CA GLN A 130 14.12 -13.19 -16.62
C GLN A 130 13.75 -11.70 -16.73
N ARG A 131 14.59 -10.86 -16.12
CA ARG A 131 14.36 -9.41 -16.03
C ARG A 131 14.13 -8.76 -17.39
N ASP A 132 15.00 -9.00 -18.35
CA ASP A 132 14.92 -8.32 -19.65
C ASP A 132 13.65 -8.72 -20.42
N GLU A 133 13.28 -10.00 -20.37
CA GLU A 133 12.03 -10.49 -20.98
C GLU A 133 10.79 -9.87 -20.32
N PHE A 134 10.80 -9.72 -18.99
CA PHE A 134 9.74 -9.03 -18.25
C PHE A 134 9.63 -7.56 -18.67
N LEU A 135 10.75 -6.85 -18.74
CA LEU A 135 10.78 -5.44 -19.13
C LEU A 135 10.34 -5.23 -20.58
N ASP A 136 10.71 -6.13 -21.50
CA ASP A 136 10.28 -6.06 -22.90
C ASP A 136 8.79 -6.37 -23.05
N MET A 137 8.25 -7.31 -22.27
CA MET A 137 6.83 -7.66 -22.28
C MET A 137 5.93 -6.52 -21.79
N PHE A 138 6.31 -5.86 -20.70
CA PHE A 138 5.55 -4.75 -20.11
C PHE A 138 6.06 -3.37 -20.56
N LYS A 139 6.81 -3.33 -21.66
CA LYS A 139 7.46 -2.12 -22.16
C LYS A 139 6.47 -0.99 -22.39
N ALA A 140 5.29 -1.29 -22.93
CA ALA A 140 4.25 -0.29 -23.18
C ALA A 140 3.74 0.31 -21.86
N GLU A 141 3.48 -0.55 -20.86
CA GLU A 141 3.01 -0.18 -19.52
C GLU A 141 4.07 0.61 -18.72
N PHE A 142 5.35 0.32 -18.92
CA PHE A 142 6.43 1.15 -18.36
C PHE A 142 6.55 2.50 -19.07
N GLN A 143 6.42 2.52 -20.39
CA GLN A 143 6.55 3.74 -21.19
C GLN A 143 5.37 4.71 -21.02
N ASP A 144 4.16 4.20 -20.90
CA ASP A 144 2.97 5.00 -20.60
C ASP A 144 2.95 5.47 -19.13
N GLY A 145 3.70 4.79 -18.27
CA GLY A 145 3.86 5.10 -16.85
C GLY A 145 2.74 4.51 -15.98
N ARG A 146 1.92 3.58 -16.49
CA ARG A 146 0.98 2.82 -15.66
C ARG A 146 1.69 1.82 -14.77
N MET A 147 2.87 1.34 -15.17
CA MET A 147 3.68 0.43 -14.38
C MET A 147 4.97 1.14 -13.95
N CYS A 148 5.31 1.02 -12.67
CA CYS A 148 6.53 1.57 -12.08
C CYS A 148 7.25 0.48 -11.29
N VAL A 149 8.57 0.41 -11.44
CA VAL A 149 9.42 -0.38 -10.54
C VAL A 149 9.78 0.50 -9.34
N ILE A 150 9.36 0.09 -8.14
CA ILE A 150 9.73 0.78 -6.90
C ILE A 150 11.06 0.27 -6.38
N SER A 151 11.23 -1.05 -6.41
CA SER A 151 12.48 -1.69 -6.05
C SER A 151 12.69 -2.94 -6.89
N TRP A 152 13.95 -3.30 -7.10
CA TRP A 152 14.33 -4.50 -7.83
C TRP A 152 15.60 -5.06 -7.19
N TYR A 153 15.52 -6.30 -6.72
CA TYR A 153 16.63 -7.04 -6.15
C TYR A 153 16.89 -8.27 -7.01
N GLU A 154 18.14 -8.52 -7.37
CA GLU A 154 18.54 -9.69 -8.15
C GLU A 154 19.27 -10.68 -7.24
N ASP A 155 18.69 -11.86 -7.06
CA ASP A 155 19.31 -12.97 -6.34
C ASP A 155 20.14 -13.82 -7.33
N GLN A 156 21.44 -13.55 -7.38
CA GLN A 156 22.35 -14.27 -8.28
C GLN A 156 22.48 -15.76 -7.95
N GLU A 157 22.21 -16.17 -6.71
CA GLU A 157 22.30 -17.58 -6.31
C GLU A 157 21.06 -18.36 -6.77
N LYS A 158 19.88 -17.76 -6.69
CA LYS A 158 18.62 -18.38 -7.16
C LYS A 158 18.36 -18.19 -8.64
N GLY A 159 19.07 -17.27 -9.29
CA GLY A 159 18.84 -16.90 -10.68
C GLY A 159 17.47 -16.23 -10.89
N SER A 160 16.96 -15.56 -9.86
CA SER A 160 15.66 -14.88 -9.88
C SER A 160 15.76 -13.50 -9.24
N SER A 161 14.90 -12.59 -9.66
CA SER A 161 14.76 -11.26 -9.07
C SER A 161 13.49 -11.16 -8.24
N LEU A 162 13.53 -10.34 -7.19
CA LEU A 162 12.35 -9.87 -6.48
C LEU A 162 12.12 -8.40 -6.86
N ALA A 163 10.98 -8.11 -7.47
CA ALA A 163 10.60 -6.75 -7.83
C ALA A 163 9.38 -6.29 -7.02
N GLU A 164 9.42 -5.06 -6.52
CA GLU A 164 8.23 -4.37 -6.01
C GLU A 164 7.70 -3.50 -7.14
N LEU A 165 6.51 -3.84 -7.62
CA LEU A 165 5.86 -3.13 -8.70
C LEU A 165 4.69 -2.32 -8.17
N VAL A 166 4.45 -1.24 -8.88
CA VAL A 166 3.24 -0.46 -8.77
C VAL A 166 2.58 -0.42 -10.12
N ILE A 167 1.29 -0.74 -10.16
CA ILE A 167 0.48 -0.61 -11.36
C ILE A 167 -0.76 0.23 -11.13
N GLY A 168 -1.06 1.09 -12.09
CA GLY A 168 -2.25 1.93 -12.12
C GLY A 168 -3.26 1.45 -13.15
N GLY A 169 -4.54 1.56 -12.78
CA GLY A 169 -5.70 1.33 -13.63
C GLY A 169 -6.71 2.47 -13.53
N GLU A 170 -7.48 2.63 -14.59
CA GLU A 170 -8.61 3.55 -14.70
C GLU A 170 -9.75 3.13 -13.73
N ASP A 171 -9.93 1.82 -13.59
CA ASP A 171 -10.91 1.15 -12.74
C ASP A 171 -10.39 -0.20 -12.20
N ASP A 172 -11.22 -0.86 -11.39
CA ASP A 172 -10.88 -2.14 -10.74
C ASP A 172 -10.67 -3.27 -11.76
N ASP A 173 -11.46 -3.29 -12.85
CA ASP A 173 -11.39 -4.32 -13.87
C ASP A 173 -10.06 -4.24 -14.63
N ARG A 174 -9.67 -3.02 -15.04
CA ARG A 174 -8.43 -2.82 -15.77
C ARG A 174 -7.19 -3.02 -14.89
N LEU A 175 -7.26 -2.64 -13.62
CA LEU A 175 -6.21 -2.92 -12.64
C LEU A 175 -6.04 -4.44 -12.48
N LYS A 176 -7.15 -5.16 -12.29
CA LYS A 176 -7.15 -6.61 -12.12
C LYS A 176 -6.60 -7.35 -13.34
N GLU A 177 -7.00 -6.96 -14.56
CA GLU A 177 -6.47 -7.56 -15.78
C GLU A 177 -4.93 -7.45 -15.86
N LEU A 178 -4.37 -6.31 -15.47
CA LEU A 178 -2.92 -6.12 -15.48
C LEU A 178 -2.23 -6.88 -14.35
N MET A 179 -2.83 -6.93 -13.15
CA MET A 179 -2.34 -7.76 -12.05
C MET A 179 -2.29 -9.24 -12.46
N ASP A 180 -3.36 -9.75 -13.07
CA ASP A 180 -3.46 -11.13 -13.52
C ASP A 180 -2.38 -11.46 -14.56
N ARG A 181 -2.13 -10.55 -15.53
CA ARG A 181 -1.03 -10.68 -16.50
C ARG A 181 0.35 -10.74 -15.85
N VAL A 182 0.60 -9.96 -14.79
CA VAL A 182 1.87 -10.01 -14.05
C VAL A 182 1.97 -11.33 -13.27
N ASN A 183 0.89 -11.77 -12.64
CA ASN A 183 0.83 -13.02 -11.87
C ASN A 183 0.97 -14.29 -12.73
N GLU A 184 0.49 -14.28 -13.98
CA GLU A 184 0.68 -15.42 -14.90
C GLU A 184 2.17 -15.63 -15.26
N MET A 185 2.96 -14.56 -15.22
CA MET A 185 4.36 -14.54 -15.63
C MET A 185 5.35 -14.57 -14.46
N SER A 186 4.84 -14.54 -13.24
CA SER A 186 5.63 -14.55 -12.02
C SER A 186 5.10 -15.58 -11.05
N LYS A 187 5.93 -16.00 -10.09
CA LYS A 187 5.39 -16.68 -8.90
C LYS A 187 5.05 -15.59 -7.91
N SER A 188 3.83 -15.63 -7.36
CA SER A 188 3.44 -14.73 -6.27
C SER A 188 4.39 -14.95 -5.10
N VAL A 189 4.94 -13.86 -4.57
CA VAL A 189 5.82 -13.90 -3.41
C VAL A 189 4.95 -13.81 -2.17
N THR A 190 5.08 -14.80 -1.30
CA THR A 190 4.45 -14.82 0.02
C THR A 190 5.53 -14.46 1.04
N PHE A 191 5.36 -13.36 1.78
CA PHE A 191 6.23 -13.01 2.91
C PHE A 191 5.79 -13.71 4.20
#